data_AF-A0A354HWY6-F1
#
_entry.id   AF-A0A354HWY6-F1
#
_cell.length_a   1.000
_cell.length_b   1.000
_cell.length_c   1.000
_cell.angle_alpha   90.00
_cell.angle_beta   90.00
_cell.angle_gamma   90.00
#
_symmetry.space_group_name_H-M   'P 1'
#
loop_
_entity.id
_entity.type
_entity.pdbx_description
1 polymer ?
#
loop_
_entity_poly.entity_id
_entity_poly.type
_entity_poly.pdbx_seq_one_letter_code
_entity_poly.pdbx_strand_id
1 'polypeptide(L)'
;MKLRALRFGNDSILDKKEKEKSNYCLVSLYATTFGIAQFVLSELMPIDLNGCRQLTIRANVEQEMMGRPGYNPVPEMGVSWYNLDYETSRKLYDLKRFSKAFSEELSNEFEQFVANIIMDVLVEIDQAHGGRNRLAERRDDILNKMRECGCKKEILLEKYSKLRRDRKYKAKVYRCIGHGIGDAIRVDLVNCKTDDIVVSEWLDDLPHNVEMAGAVTRTGWAGNAFNVTFFRSDWTETVELPECNLSD
;
A
#
# COMPACT_ATOMS: atom_id res chain seq x y z
N MET A 1 -3.01 21.05 -2.11
CA MET A 1 -2.55 19.97 -3.02
C MET A 1 -3.01 18.66 -2.43
N LYS A 2 -3.38 17.68 -3.26
CA LYS A 2 -3.92 16.41 -2.76
C LYS A 2 -2.83 15.53 -2.15
N LEU A 3 -3.13 14.86 -1.04
CA LEU A 3 -2.29 13.83 -0.42
C LEU A 3 -2.12 12.66 -1.41
N ARG A 4 -0.86 12.28 -1.63
CA ARG A 4 -0.44 11.21 -2.57
C ARG A 4 0.42 10.14 -1.92
N ALA A 5 1.05 10.44 -0.79
CA ALA A 5 1.80 9.44 -0.04
C ALA A 5 1.55 9.55 1.45
N LEU A 6 1.34 8.39 2.05
CA LEU A 6 1.16 8.18 3.48
C LEU A 6 2.07 7.03 3.89
N ARG A 7 2.91 7.23 4.90
CA ARG A 7 3.87 6.22 5.33
C ARG A 7 4.29 6.40 6.77
N PHE A 8 4.78 5.33 7.38
CA PHE A 8 5.53 5.41 8.62
C PHE A 8 7.02 5.62 8.35
N GLY A 9 7.65 6.47 9.16
CA GLY A 9 9.10 6.57 9.28
C GLY A 9 9.59 5.65 10.39
N ASN A 10 10.71 4.97 10.13
CA ASN A 10 11.37 4.13 11.12
C ASN A 10 12.01 4.98 12.23
N ASP A 11 12.18 4.37 13.40
CA ASP A 11 13.18 4.78 14.39
C ASP A 11 14.53 4.21 13.99
N SER A 12 15.41 5.06 13.46
CA SER A 12 16.69 4.62 12.89
C SER A 12 17.67 4.06 13.92
N ILE A 13 17.59 4.51 15.18
CA ILE A 13 18.47 4.07 16.26
C ILE A 13 18.02 2.69 16.75
N LEU A 14 16.72 2.55 17.02
CA LEU A 14 16.13 1.29 17.46
C LEU A 14 16.27 0.20 16.39
N ASP A 15 15.90 0.49 15.14
CA ASP A 15 16.03 -0.46 14.03
C ASP A 15 17.49 -0.93 13.86
N LYS A 16 18.47 -0.03 14.03
CA LYS A 16 19.89 -0.38 13.97
C LYS A 16 20.30 -1.30 15.12
N LYS A 17 19.93 -0.97 16.36
CA LYS A 17 20.23 -1.80 17.54
C LYS A 17 19.57 -3.17 17.46
N GLU A 18 18.33 -3.25 16.95
CA GLU A 18 17.65 -4.53 16.74
C GLU A 18 18.38 -5.37 15.68
N LYS A 19 18.73 -4.76 14.54
CA LYS A 19 19.50 -5.43 13.48
C LYS A 19 20.85 -5.97 13.98
N GLU A 20 21.56 -5.23 14.83
CA GLU A 20 22.83 -5.67 15.41
C GLU A 20 22.65 -6.82 16.41
N LYS A 21 21.49 -6.93 17.08
CA LYS A 21 21.19 -8.00 18.05
C LYS A 21 20.63 -9.28 17.39
N SER A 22 20.02 -9.17 16.22
CA SER A 22 19.40 -10.29 15.52
C SER A 22 20.19 -10.68 14.28
N ASN A 23 20.58 -11.95 14.13
CA ASN A 23 21.17 -12.49 12.89
C ASN A 23 20.19 -12.54 11.69
N TYR A 24 19.05 -11.86 11.76
CA TYR A 24 17.96 -11.88 10.78
C TYR A 24 17.82 -10.54 10.05
N CYS A 25 17.31 -10.58 8.82
CA CYS A 25 16.86 -9.40 8.09
C CYS A 25 15.63 -8.80 8.79
N LEU A 26 15.84 -7.78 9.63
CA LEU A 26 14.75 -7.02 10.24
C LEU A 26 13.92 -6.34 9.15
N VAL A 27 12.62 -6.65 9.08
CA VAL A 27 11.70 -5.93 8.20
C VAL A 27 11.41 -4.57 8.84
N SER A 28 11.71 -3.49 8.12
CA SER A 28 11.52 -2.12 8.59
C SER A 28 10.05 -1.82 8.94
N LEU A 29 9.82 -0.84 9.85
CA LEU A 29 8.46 -0.39 10.18
C LEU A 29 7.74 0.15 8.95
N TYR A 30 8.47 0.86 8.08
CA TYR A 30 7.97 1.29 6.78
C TYR A 30 7.37 0.13 5.97
N ALA A 31 8.12 -0.95 5.79
CA ALA A 31 7.69 -2.09 4.98
C ALA A 31 6.49 -2.83 5.60
N THR A 32 6.48 -3.01 6.93
CA THR A 32 5.37 -3.69 7.63
C THR A 32 4.08 -2.88 7.64
N THR A 33 4.14 -1.56 7.60
CA THR A 33 2.95 -0.69 7.64
C THR A 33 2.50 -0.21 6.25
N PHE A 34 3.33 -0.40 5.21
CA PHE A 34 3.11 0.19 3.90
C PHE A 34 1.77 -0.19 3.28
N GLY A 35 1.44 -1.48 3.25
CA GLY A 35 0.18 -1.97 2.66
C GLY A 35 -1.05 -1.40 3.36
N ILE A 36 -1.01 -1.26 4.69
CA ILE A 36 -2.10 -0.67 5.48
C ILE A 36 -2.24 0.82 5.16
N ALA A 37 -1.13 1.54 5.10
CA ALA A 37 -1.12 2.95 4.73
C ALA A 37 -1.64 3.21 3.30
N GLN A 38 -1.26 2.36 2.34
CA GLN A 38 -1.79 2.44 0.99
C GLN A 38 -3.28 2.09 0.93
N PHE A 39 -3.75 1.12 1.72
CA PHE A 39 -5.17 0.79 1.80
C PHE A 39 -5.97 2.01 2.23
N VAL A 40 -5.61 2.61 3.38
CA VAL A 40 -6.28 3.79 3.92
C VAL A 40 -6.23 4.95 2.92
N LEU A 41 -5.06 5.22 2.35
CA LEU A 41 -4.91 6.27 1.35
C LEU A 41 -5.85 6.05 0.14
N SER A 42 -6.02 4.80 -0.31
CA SER A 42 -6.92 4.47 -1.42
C SER A 42 -8.41 4.70 -1.13
N GLU A 43 -8.83 4.62 0.14
CA GLU A 43 -10.21 4.96 0.57
C GLU A 43 -10.46 6.47 0.64
N LEU A 44 -9.38 7.25 0.73
CA LEU A 44 -9.43 8.70 0.88
C LEU A 44 -9.22 9.43 -0.44
N MET A 45 -8.52 8.82 -1.41
CA MET A 45 -8.09 9.51 -2.62
C MET A 45 -9.25 9.90 -3.55
N PRO A 46 -9.27 11.14 -4.08
CA PRO A 46 -8.35 12.23 -3.77
C PRO A 46 -8.77 13.05 -2.52
N ILE A 47 -7.83 13.31 -1.60
CA ILE A 47 -8.07 14.16 -0.42
C ILE A 47 -7.03 15.30 -0.33
N ASP A 48 -7.44 16.49 0.10
CA ASP A 48 -6.53 17.57 0.48
C ASP A 48 -6.72 17.86 1.96
N LEU A 49 -5.67 17.60 2.76
CA LEU A 49 -5.70 17.86 4.19
C LEU A 49 -5.36 19.33 4.49
N ASN A 50 -4.30 19.84 3.85
CA ASN A 50 -3.76 21.16 4.18
C ASN A 50 -2.77 21.73 3.15
N GLY A 51 -2.71 21.20 1.93
CA GLY A 51 -1.70 21.61 0.97
C GLY A 51 -0.53 20.64 0.80
N CYS A 52 -0.27 19.73 1.75
CA CYS A 52 0.84 18.79 1.66
C CYS A 52 0.48 17.52 0.87
N ARG A 53 1.36 17.12 -0.06
CA ARG A 53 1.20 15.90 -0.87
C ARG A 53 1.72 14.64 -0.17
N GLN A 54 2.52 14.78 0.88
CA GLN A 54 3.12 13.66 1.59
C GLN A 54 2.97 13.84 3.11
N LEU A 55 2.58 12.76 3.79
CA LEU A 55 2.52 12.65 5.25
C LEU A 55 3.40 11.48 5.70
N THR A 56 4.35 11.75 6.59
CA THR A 56 5.17 10.73 7.26
C THR A 56 4.85 10.68 8.74
N ILE A 57 4.28 9.59 9.22
CA ILE A 57 4.05 9.33 10.65
C ILE A 57 5.34 8.77 11.25
N ARG A 58 5.94 9.47 12.20
CA ARG A 58 7.23 9.10 12.79
C ARG A 58 7.01 8.47 14.15
N ALA A 59 7.47 7.23 14.30
CA ALA A 59 7.64 6.61 15.61
C ALA A 59 8.98 7.10 16.20
N ASN A 60 8.94 7.56 17.45
CA ASN A 60 10.10 8.09 18.16
C ASN A 60 10.24 7.36 19.49
N VAL A 61 11.11 6.34 19.55
CA VAL A 61 11.35 5.54 20.76
C VAL A 61 12.74 5.84 21.32
N GLU A 62 13.77 5.72 20.49
CA GLU A 62 15.16 5.97 20.86
C GLU A 62 15.78 7.11 20.06
N GLN A 63 15.27 7.40 18.86
CA GLN A 63 15.74 8.54 18.07
C GLN A 63 15.29 9.87 18.68
N GLU A 64 16.15 10.88 18.55
CA GLU A 64 15.79 12.25 18.91
C GLU A 64 14.63 12.73 18.02
N MET A 65 13.56 13.19 18.66
CA MET A 65 12.38 13.68 17.97
C MET A 65 12.70 15.01 17.28
N MET A 66 12.67 15.01 15.95
CA MET A 66 12.78 16.23 15.15
C MET A 66 11.44 16.97 15.09
N GLY A 67 11.40 18.19 15.63
CA GLY A 67 10.20 19.04 15.65
C GLY A 67 9.39 18.90 16.94
N ARG A 68 8.07 19.15 16.86
CA ARG A 68 7.17 19.06 18.02
C ARG A 68 6.38 17.75 17.99
N PRO A 69 5.87 17.25 19.12
CA PRO A 69 4.85 16.20 19.12
C PRO A 69 3.66 16.60 18.25
N GLY A 70 3.02 15.62 17.61
CA GLY A 70 1.88 15.85 16.73
C GLY A 70 2.27 16.39 15.35
N TYR A 71 1.41 17.19 14.76
CA TYR A 71 1.50 17.57 13.35
C TYR A 71 2.50 18.70 13.06
N ASN A 72 3.36 18.49 12.05
CA ASN A 72 4.39 19.43 11.60
C ASN A 72 4.36 19.55 10.06
N PRO A 73 3.71 20.57 9.49
CA PRO A 73 3.68 20.80 8.05
C PRO A 73 4.89 21.60 7.55
N VAL A 74 5.36 21.28 6.34
CA VAL A 74 6.31 22.11 5.56
C VAL A 74 5.74 22.31 4.15
N PRO A 75 4.77 23.23 4.00
CA PRO A 75 4.02 23.41 2.75
C PRO A 75 4.90 23.76 1.55
N GLU A 76 6.01 24.48 1.76
CA GLU A 76 6.96 24.89 0.70
C GLU A 76 7.57 23.69 -0.01
N MET A 77 7.77 22.59 0.73
CA MET A 77 8.28 21.33 0.18
C MET A 77 7.14 20.35 -0.17
N GLY A 78 5.89 20.70 0.12
CA GLY A 78 4.73 19.86 -0.05
C GLY A 78 4.74 18.60 0.83
N VAL A 79 5.48 18.62 1.94
CA VAL A 79 5.63 17.49 2.86
C VAL A 79 5.14 17.84 4.26
N SER A 80 4.82 16.83 5.04
CA SER A 80 4.48 16.97 6.44
C SER A 80 4.88 15.72 7.20
N TRP A 81 5.09 15.86 8.50
CA TRP A 81 5.28 14.73 9.39
C TRP A 81 4.41 14.85 10.63
N TYR A 82 4.08 13.71 11.21
CA TYR A 82 3.38 13.61 12.48
C TYR A 82 4.27 12.84 13.45
N ASN A 83 4.68 13.44 14.56
CA ASN A 83 5.48 12.77 15.57
C ASN A 83 4.55 12.09 16.58
N LEU A 84 4.58 10.75 16.61
CA LEU A 84 3.89 9.97 17.63
C LEU A 84 4.54 10.21 18.98
N ASP A 85 3.73 10.12 20.04
CA ASP A 85 4.24 10.06 21.41
C ASP A 85 5.02 8.76 21.65
N TYR A 86 5.77 8.74 22.76
CA TYR A 86 6.62 7.62 23.12
C TYR A 86 5.85 6.32 23.34
N GLU A 87 4.69 6.36 24.02
CA GLU A 87 3.92 5.17 24.37
C GLU A 87 3.33 4.51 23.12
N THR A 88 2.73 5.31 22.24
CA THR A 88 2.21 4.86 20.94
C THR A 88 3.34 4.31 20.07
N SER A 89 4.48 5.00 20.02
CA SER A 89 5.67 4.56 19.27
C SER A 89 6.19 3.21 19.80
N ARG A 90 6.29 3.06 21.11
CA ARG A 90 6.79 1.85 21.76
C ARG A 90 5.86 0.67 21.50
N LYS A 91 4.56 0.86 21.68
CA LYS A 91 3.55 -0.17 21.41
C LYS A 91 3.55 -0.60 19.95
N LEU A 92 3.72 0.34 19.01
CA LEU A 92 3.84 0.04 17.59
C LEU A 92 5.03 -0.89 17.30
N TYR A 93 6.18 -0.61 17.92
CA TYR A 93 7.38 -1.44 17.80
C TYR A 93 7.24 -2.81 18.44
N ASP A 94 6.61 -2.89 19.61
CA ASP A 94 6.35 -4.16 20.28
C ASP A 94 5.43 -5.04 19.42
N LEU A 95 4.35 -4.50 18.84
CA LEU A 95 3.45 -5.24 17.94
C LEU A 95 4.11 -5.60 16.60
N LYS A 96 4.92 -4.70 16.01
CA LYS A 96 5.68 -4.94 14.77
C LYS A 96 6.51 -6.22 14.89
N ARG A 97 7.17 -6.43 16.04
CA ARG A 97 8.01 -7.61 16.30
C ARG A 97 7.24 -8.94 16.15
N PHE A 98 5.92 -8.93 16.32
CA PHE A 98 5.07 -10.12 16.26
C PHE A 98 4.22 -10.24 14.99
N SER A 99 4.08 -9.16 14.21
CA SER A 99 3.08 -8.95 13.14
C SER A 99 3.00 -9.99 12.01
N LYS A 100 4.01 -10.86 11.81
CA LYS A 100 3.95 -11.94 10.80
C LYS A 100 4.58 -13.28 11.22
N ALA A 101 5.29 -13.32 12.34
CA ALA A 101 6.11 -14.48 12.69
C ALA A 101 5.39 -15.50 13.60
N PHE A 102 4.21 -15.18 14.14
CA PHE A 102 3.67 -15.95 15.27
C PHE A 102 2.17 -16.33 15.24
N SER A 103 1.24 -15.54 14.65
CA SER A 103 -0.20 -15.89 14.57
C SER A 103 -1.02 -14.91 13.70
N GLU A 104 -2.09 -15.40 13.04
CA GLU A 104 -3.10 -14.57 12.34
C GLU A 104 -3.79 -13.57 13.29
N GLU A 105 -4.04 -13.94 14.54
CA GLU A 105 -4.68 -13.07 15.53
C GLU A 105 -3.81 -11.86 15.88
N LEU A 106 -2.50 -12.05 15.99
CA LEU A 106 -1.53 -10.97 16.25
C LEU A 106 -1.34 -10.07 15.01
N SER A 107 -1.50 -10.61 13.80
CA SER A 107 -1.55 -9.81 12.56
C SER A 107 -2.73 -8.86 12.58
N ASN A 108 -3.92 -9.34 13.01
CA ASN A 108 -5.12 -8.52 13.09
C ASN A 108 -4.99 -7.40 14.13
N GLU A 109 -4.38 -7.66 15.29
CA GLU A 109 -4.13 -6.62 16.30
C GLU A 109 -3.19 -5.53 15.77
N PHE A 110 -2.08 -5.93 15.14
CA PHE A 110 -1.15 -4.97 14.52
C PHE A 110 -1.82 -4.14 13.43
N GLU A 111 -2.56 -4.79 12.53
CA GLU A 111 -3.25 -4.12 11.43
C GLU A 111 -4.26 -3.08 11.93
N GLN A 112 -5.06 -3.46 12.93
CA GLN A 112 -6.01 -2.55 13.56
C GLN A 112 -5.30 -1.41 14.28
N PHE A 113 -4.21 -1.69 14.99
CA PHE A 113 -3.46 -0.66 15.70
C PHE A 113 -2.88 0.38 14.75
N VAL A 114 -2.23 -0.07 13.66
CA VAL A 114 -1.67 0.80 12.62
C VAL A 114 -2.76 1.63 11.95
N ALA A 115 -3.87 1.01 11.55
CA ALA A 115 -4.95 1.73 10.88
C ALA A 115 -5.63 2.77 11.78
N ASN A 116 -5.80 2.48 13.07
CA ASN A 116 -6.29 3.46 14.04
C ASN A 116 -5.33 4.65 14.14
N ILE A 117 -4.01 4.42 14.30
CA ILE A 117 -3.02 5.50 14.32
C ILE A 117 -3.14 6.38 13.08
N ILE A 118 -3.18 5.75 11.89
CA ILE A 118 -3.30 6.49 10.64
C ILE A 118 -4.57 7.35 10.64
N MET A 119 -5.72 6.75 10.96
CA MET A 119 -6.99 7.45 10.92
C MET A 119 -7.07 8.57 11.96
N ASP A 120 -6.58 8.35 13.18
CA ASP A 120 -6.59 9.35 14.24
C ASP A 120 -5.71 10.56 13.87
N VAL A 121 -4.51 10.30 13.33
CA VAL A 121 -3.63 11.34 12.79
C VAL A 121 -4.32 12.13 11.68
N LEU A 122 -4.95 11.45 10.72
CA LEU A 122 -5.62 12.12 9.61
C LEU A 122 -6.82 12.95 10.08
N VAL A 123 -7.60 12.44 11.03
CA VAL A 123 -8.74 13.15 11.65
C VAL A 123 -8.27 14.40 12.37
N GLU A 124 -7.21 14.31 13.18
CA GLU A 124 -6.64 15.46 13.88
C GLU A 124 -6.23 16.56 12.90
N ILE A 125 -5.51 16.18 11.83
CA ILE A 125 -5.09 17.12 10.80
C ILE A 125 -6.31 17.75 10.11
N ASP A 126 -7.29 16.96 9.68
CA ASP A 126 -8.50 17.48 9.01
C ASP A 126 -9.25 18.45 9.92
N GLN A 127 -9.46 18.11 11.20
CA GLN A 127 -10.13 18.98 12.17
C GLN A 127 -9.37 20.29 12.40
N ALA A 128 -8.04 20.23 12.56
CA ALA A 128 -7.19 21.42 12.70
C ALA A 128 -7.26 22.34 11.47
N HIS A 129 -7.63 21.80 10.30
CA HIS A 129 -7.78 22.52 9.05
C HIS A 129 -9.24 22.72 8.61
N GLY A 130 -10.17 22.71 9.57
CA GLY A 130 -11.58 23.08 9.37
C GLY A 130 -12.52 21.94 9.02
N GLY A 131 -12.08 20.68 9.16
CA GLY A 131 -12.91 19.48 9.11
C GLY A 131 -13.63 19.24 7.78
N ARG A 132 -13.12 19.79 6.68
CA ARG A 132 -13.83 19.82 5.39
C ARG A 132 -13.99 18.44 4.78
N ASN A 133 -13.08 17.51 5.09
CA ASN A 133 -13.12 16.15 4.55
C ASN A 133 -14.00 15.21 5.39
N ARG A 134 -14.51 15.69 6.54
CA ARG A 134 -15.36 14.95 7.48
C ARG A 134 -14.75 13.61 7.86
N LEU A 135 -13.44 13.58 8.08
CA LEU A 135 -12.75 12.32 8.37
C LEU A 135 -13.20 11.68 9.68
N ALA A 136 -13.58 12.49 10.67
CA ALA A 136 -14.12 11.99 11.92
C ALA A 136 -15.40 11.16 11.71
N GLU A 137 -16.28 11.61 10.81
CA GLU A 137 -17.54 10.92 10.49
C GLU A 137 -17.31 9.63 9.68
N ARG A 138 -16.28 9.64 8.81
CA ARG A 138 -15.97 8.51 7.91
C ARG A 138 -15.03 7.47 8.53
N ARG A 139 -14.49 7.76 9.72
CA ARG A 139 -13.43 6.98 10.37
C ARG A 139 -13.83 5.52 10.52
N ASP A 140 -14.96 5.28 11.16
CA ASP A 140 -15.40 3.93 11.51
C ASP A 140 -15.81 3.14 10.26
N ASP A 141 -16.40 3.78 9.26
CA ASP A 141 -16.73 3.16 7.97
C ASP A 141 -15.47 2.66 7.26
N ILE A 142 -14.40 3.46 7.23
CA ILE A 142 -13.13 3.07 6.60
C ILE A 142 -12.48 1.90 7.36
N LEU A 143 -12.46 1.97 8.68
CA LEU A 143 -11.91 0.90 9.52
C LEU A 143 -12.74 -0.39 9.41
N ASN A 144 -14.07 -0.30 9.32
CA ASN A 144 -14.97 -1.44 9.12
C ASN A 144 -14.68 -2.13 7.78
N LYS A 145 -14.64 -1.36 6.68
CA LYS A 145 -14.28 -1.91 5.35
C LYS A 145 -12.92 -2.60 5.36
N MET A 146 -11.94 -1.99 6.03
CA MET A 146 -10.61 -2.59 6.12
C MET A 146 -10.64 -3.93 6.84
N ARG A 147 -11.40 -4.05 7.94
CA ARG A 147 -11.61 -5.31 8.66
C ARG A 147 -12.35 -6.35 7.80
N GLU A 148 -13.44 -5.96 7.16
CA GLU A 148 -14.26 -6.85 6.32
C GLU A 148 -13.46 -7.44 5.16
N CYS A 149 -12.52 -6.69 4.59
CA CYS A 149 -11.68 -7.14 3.49
C CYS A 149 -10.33 -7.73 3.95
N GLY A 150 -10.12 -7.95 5.25
CA GLY A 150 -8.86 -8.51 5.78
C GLY A 150 -7.63 -7.68 5.40
N CYS A 151 -7.77 -6.35 5.41
CA CYS A 151 -6.74 -5.38 5.02
C CYS A 151 -6.18 -5.59 3.61
N LYS A 152 -6.98 -6.16 2.71
CA LYS A 152 -6.63 -6.38 1.30
C LYS A 152 -7.62 -5.68 0.39
N LYS A 153 -7.13 -5.12 -0.70
CA LYS A 153 -7.96 -4.44 -1.71
C LYS A 153 -7.43 -4.70 -3.10
N GLU A 154 -8.32 -5.04 -4.00
CA GLU A 154 -8.03 -5.19 -5.42
C GLU A 154 -8.75 -4.10 -6.20
N ILE A 155 -8.02 -3.37 -7.04
CA ILE A 155 -8.55 -2.26 -7.83
C ILE A 155 -8.27 -2.55 -9.29
N LEU A 156 -9.33 -2.77 -10.07
CA LEU A 156 -9.20 -2.96 -11.51
C LEU A 156 -8.72 -1.67 -12.18
N LEU A 157 -7.59 -1.76 -12.87
CA LEU A 157 -7.02 -0.68 -13.65
C LEU A 157 -7.56 -0.74 -15.09
N GLU A 158 -8.77 -0.22 -15.28
CA GLU A 158 -9.50 -0.29 -16.56
C GLU A 158 -8.70 0.29 -17.74
N LYS A 159 -7.99 1.39 -17.51
CA LYS A 159 -7.13 2.03 -18.53
C LYS A 159 -6.07 1.07 -19.08
N TYR A 160 -5.53 0.20 -18.23
CA TYR A 160 -4.45 -0.73 -18.54
C TYR A 160 -4.93 -2.14 -18.89
N SER A 161 -6.21 -2.43 -18.65
CA SER A 161 -6.86 -3.66 -19.07
C SER A 161 -7.19 -3.60 -20.56
N LYS A 162 -6.89 -4.66 -21.32
CA LYS A 162 -7.03 -4.68 -22.80
C LYS A 162 -7.64 -5.97 -23.31
N LEU A 163 -8.57 -5.82 -24.24
CA LEU A 163 -9.07 -6.92 -25.06
C LEU A 163 -8.04 -7.29 -26.12
N ARG A 164 -7.84 -8.59 -26.36
CA ARG A 164 -7.02 -9.07 -27.46
C ARG A 164 -7.68 -8.77 -28.81
N ARG A 165 -6.89 -8.62 -29.87
CA ARG A 165 -7.39 -8.23 -31.21
C ARG A 165 -8.48 -9.16 -31.75
N ASP A 166 -8.37 -10.46 -31.49
CA ASP A 166 -9.36 -11.47 -31.90
C ASP A 166 -10.54 -11.62 -30.93
N ARG A 167 -10.56 -10.82 -29.85
CA ARG A 167 -11.60 -10.78 -28.82
C ARG A 167 -11.83 -12.10 -28.07
N LYS A 168 -10.92 -13.07 -28.20
CA LYS A 168 -11.01 -14.33 -27.45
C LYS A 168 -10.63 -14.16 -25.99
N TYR A 169 -9.67 -13.26 -25.71
CA TYR A 169 -9.15 -13.04 -24.37
C TYR A 169 -9.14 -11.57 -23.98
N LYS A 170 -9.30 -11.29 -22.69
CA LYS A 170 -9.17 -9.97 -22.08
C LYS A 170 -8.13 -10.06 -20.97
N ALA A 171 -7.13 -9.18 -20.99
CA ALA A 171 -6.23 -8.99 -19.86
C ALA A 171 -6.86 -7.96 -18.91
N LYS A 172 -7.09 -8.37 -17.66
CA LYS A 172 -7.54 -7.51 -16.55
C LYS A 172 -6.32 -7.23 -15.67
N VAL A 173 -5.95 -5.96 -15.51
CA VAL A 173 -4.80 -5.54 -14.71
C VAL A 173 -5.31 -4.98 -13.40
N TYR A 174 -4.89 -5.53 -12.27
CA TYR A 174 -5.30 -5.12 -10.94
C TYR A 174 -4.14 -4.51 -10.16
N ARG A 175 -4.42 -3.44 -9.42
CA ARG A 175 -3.59 -2.99 -8.30
C ARG A 175 -4.09 -3.69 -7.05
N CYS A 176 -3.23 -4.47 -6.42
CA CYS A 176 -3.53 -5.22 -5.22
C CYS A 176 -2.75 -4.64 -4.04
N ILE A 177 -3.46 -4.24 -2.99
CA ILE A 177 -2.91 -3.58 -1.82
C ILE A 177 -3.21 -4.43 -0.59
N GLY A 178 -2.27 -4.57 0.35
CA GLY A 178 -2.57 -5.07 1.69
C GLY A 178 -1.35 -5.38 2.54
N HIS A 179 -1.54 -5.66 3.84
CA HIS A 179 -0.40 -5.90 4.77
C HIS A 179 0.48 -7.09 4.35
N GLY A 180 -0.13 -8.17 3.85
CA GLY A 180 0.57 -9.34 3.32
C GLY A 180 1.28 -9.11 1.97
N ILE A 181 0.76 -8.17 1.18
CA ILE A 181 1.00 -8.02 -0.27
C ILE A 181 1.83 -6.76 -0.58
N GLY A 182 1.82 -5.76 0.31
CA GLY A 182 2.33 -4.43 0.00
C GLY A 182 1.41 -3.70 -0.98
N ASP A 183 1.96 -3.22 -2.08
CA ASP A 183 1.23 -2.72 -3.26
C ASP A 183 1.82 -3.36 -4.50
N ALA A 184 1.04 -4.15 -5.22
CA ALA A 184 1.52 -4.97 -6.33
C ALA A 184 0.56 -4.96 -7.51
N ILE A 185 1.03 -5.46 -8.67
CA ILE A 185 0.21 -5.66 -9.85
C ILE A 185 -0.05 -7.15 -10.06
N ARG A 186 -1.32 -7.49 -10.24
CA ARG A 186 -1.75 -8.80 -10.74
C ARG A 186 -2.36 -8.64 -12.12
N VAL A 187 -2.11 -9.58 -13.01
CA VAL A 187 -2.73 -9.65 -14.33
C VAL A 187 -3.49 -10.95 -14.45
N ASP A 188 -4.78 -10.84 -14.72
CA ASP A 188 -5.64 -11.98 -15.01
C ASP A 188 -5.92 -11.98 -16.53
N LEU A 189 -5.54 -13.05 -17.21
CA LEU A 189 -5.95 -13.32 -18.58
C LEU A 189 -7.27 -14.09 -18.53
N VAL A 190 -8.31 -13.54 -19.14
CA VAL A 190 -9.68 -14.04 -19.04
C VAL A 190 -10.19 -14.47 -20.41
N ASN A 191 -10.76 -15.67 -20.50
CA ASN A 191 -11.46 -16.13 -21.68
C ASN A 191 -12.80 -15.39 -21.81
N CYS A 192 -13.01 -14.63 -22.88
CA CYS A 192 -14.20 -13.79 -23.03
C CYS A 192 -15.49 -14.58 -23.26
N LYS A 193 -15.41 -15.87 -23.65
CA LYS A 193 -16.60 -16.71 -23.85
C LYS A 193 -17.13 -17.28 -22.54
N THR A 194 -16.24 -17.68 -21.65
CA THR A 194 -16.59 -18.36 -20.40
C THR A 194 -16.46 -17.47 -19.17
N ASP A 195 -15.79 -16.32 -19.31
CA ASP A 195 -15.34 -15.42 -18.23
C ASP A 195 -14.38 -16.09 -17.23
N ASP A 196 -13.82 -17.25 -17.60
CA ASP A 196 -12.83 -17.95 -16.77
C ASP A 196 -11.48 -17.26 -16.84
N ILE A 197 -10.81 -17.18 -15.70
CA ILE A 197 -9.41 -16.79 -15.60
C ILE A 197 -8.57 -17.98 -16.06
N VAL A 198 -7.87 -17.82 -17.19
CA VAL A 198 -6.99 -18.86 -17.74
C VAL A 198 -5.55 -18.73 -17.22
N VAL A 199 -5.14 -17.51 -16.85
CA VAL A 199 -3.85 -17.21 -16.22
C VAL A 199 -4.05 -16.10 -15.21
N SER A 200 -3.46 -16.21 -14.03
CA SER A 200 -3.42 -15.16 -13.01
C SER A 200 -1.99 -15.06 -12.51
N GLU A 201 -1.32 -13.97 -12.86
CA GLU A 201 0.11 -13.79 -12.59
C GLU A 201 0.37 -12.51 -11.79
N TRP A 202 1.20 -12.62 -10.75
CA TRP A 202 1.70 -11.49 -9.98
C TRP A 202 2.99 -11.02 -10.63
N LEU A 203 3.08 -9.74 -10.98
CA LEU A 203 4.18 -9.21 -11.78
C LEU A 203 5.47 -8.89 -10.97
N ASP A 204 5.70 -9.61 -9.87
CA ASP A 204 6.94 -9.71 -9.07
C ASP A 204 6.69 -10.57 -7.80
N ASP A 205 7.76 -10.83 -7.03
CA ASP A 205 7.69 -11.38 -5.68
C ASP A 205 7.17 -10.34 -4.68
N LEU A 206 5.98 -10.59 -4.12
CA LEU A 206 5.39 -9.79 -3.05
C LEU A 206 6.27 -9.75 -1.78
N PRO A 207 6.29 -8.66 -0.98
CA PRO A 207 5.56 -7.40 -1.14
C PRO A 207 6.43 -6.21 -1.57
N HIS A 208 5.91 -5.34 -2.45
CA HIS A 208 6.55 -4.05 -2.74
C HIS A 208 6.09 -2.93 -1.81
N ASN A 209 7.00 -1.98 -1.61
CA ASN A 209 6.80 -0.82 -0.75
C ASN A 209 6.76 0.51 -1.53
N VAL A 210 6.27 0.51 -2.77
CA VAL A 210 6.14 1.70 -3.63
C VAL A 210 4.81 1.62 -4.37
N GLU A 211 4.21 2.78 -4.71
CA GLU A 211 2.97 2.83 -5.50
C GLU A 211 3.20 2.23 -6.90
N MET A 212 2.74 0.99 -7.11
CA MET A 212 2.97 0.26 -8.36
C MET A 212 2.01 0.68 -9.48
N ALA A 213 0.76 1.03 -9.15
CA ALA A 213 -0.20 1.48 -10.17
C ALA A 213 0.21 2.79 -10.84
N GLY A 214 0.77 3.72 -10.08
CA GLY A 214 1.35 4.96 -10.63
C GLY A 214 2.60 4.72 -11.48
N ALA A 215 3.23 3.54 -11.34
CA ALA A 215 4.39 3.15 -12.13
C ALA A 215 4.01 2.48 -13.47
N VAL A 216 2.80 1.95 -13.65
CA VAL A 216 2.38 1.35 -14.94
C VAL A 216 2.23 2.44 -16.00
N THR A 217 3.03 2.35 -17.07
CA THR A 217 3.06 3.34 -18.16
C THR A 217 2.30 2.84 -19.38
N ARG A 218 2.51 1.58 -19.77
CA ARG A 218 1.97 0.99 -20.99
C ARG A 218 1.61 -0.47 -20.77
N THR A 219 0.55 -0.90 -21.44
CA THR A 219 0.19 -2.31 -21.55
C THR A 219 -0.19 -2.66 -22.98
N GLY A 220 -0.05 -3.92 -23.37
CA GLY A 220 -0.44 -4.37 -24.71
C GLY A 220 -0.26 -5.85 -24.96
N TRP A 221 -1.02 -6.37 -25.92
CA TRP A 221 -0.89 -7.73 -26.41
C TRP A 221 0.22 -7.83 -27.47
N ALA A 222 1.03 -8.87 -27.38
CA ALA A 222 1.99 -9.31 -28.37
C ALA A 222 1.78 -10.81 -28.64
N GLY A 223 0.92 -11.14 -29.62
CA GLY A 223 0.52 -12.53 -29.88
C GLY A 223 -0.26 -13.13 -28.70
N ASN A 224 0.32 -14.16 -28.07
CA ASN A 224 -0.23 -14.83 -26.88
C ASN A 224 0.23 -14.21 -25.56
N ALA A 225 1.18 -13.28 -25.61
CA ALA A 225 1.72 -12.59 -24.45
C ALA A 225 1.01 -11.27 -24.20
N PHE A 226 0.81 -10.93 -22.93
CA PHE A 226 0.37 -9.62 -22.48
C PHE A 226 1.48 -8.94 -21.69
N ASN A 227 1.89 -7.77 -22.17
CA ASN A 227 3.04 -7.04 -21.64
C ASN A 227 2.58 -5.87 -20.78
N VAL A 228 3.24 -5.68 -19.64
CA VAL A 228 3.05 -4.54 -18.73
C VAL A 228 4.38 -3.84 -18.53
N THR A 229 4.46 -2.58 -18.93
CA THR A 229 5.67 -1.74 -18.82
C THR A 229 5.55 -0.77 -17.66
N PHE A 230 6.63 -0.66 -16.87
CA PHE A 230 6.74 0.20 -15.70
C PHE A 230 7.72 1.37 -15.92
N PHE A 231 7.43 2.53 -15.32
CA PHE A 231 8.22 3.76 -15.42
C PHE A 231 9.63 3.63 -14.83
N ARG A 232 9.79 2.81 -13.78
CA ARG A 232 11.11 2.54 -13.24
C ARG A 232 11.83 1.61 -14.21
N SER A 233 12.75 2.17 -15.00
CA SER A 233 13.71 1.45 -15.87
C SER A 233 13.18 0.94 -17.22
N ASP A 234 12.01 1.38 -17.71
CA ASP A 234 11.35 0.80 -18.91
C ASP A 234 11.24 -0.73 -18.88
N TRP A 235 11.18 -1.27 -17.67
CA TRP A 235 11.07 -2.69 -17.40
C TRP A 235 9.70 -3.20 -17.85
N THR A 236 9.67 -4.36 -18.50
CA THR A 236 8.46 -4.96 -19.05
C THR A 236 8.31 -6.38 -18.53
N GLU A 237 7.19 -6.63 -17.86
CA GLU A 237 6.75 -7.94 -17.41
C GLU A 237 5.77 -8.55 -18.40
N THR A 238 5.83 -9.87 -18.55
CA THR A 238 5.13 -10.58 -19.62
C THR A 238 4.32 -11.74 -19.04
N VAL A 239 3.02 -11.75 -19.32
CA VAL A 239 2.10 -12.81 -18.90
C VAL A 239 1.59 -13.54 -20.13
N GLU A 240 1.87 -14.82 -20.23
CA GLU A 240 1.59 -15.61 -21.43
C GLU A 240 0.36 -16.50 -21.26
N LEU A 241 -0.49 -16.56 -22.29
CA LEU A 241 -1.51 -17.60 -22.36
C LEU A 241 -0.83 -18.97 -22.44
N PRO A 242 -1.42 -20.03 -21.83
CA PRO A 242 -0.90 -21.37 -21.96
C PRO A 242 -0.80 -21.75 -23.44
N GLU A 243 0.28 -22.44 -23.81
CA GLU A 243 0.40 -23.01 -25.14
C GLU A 243 -0.83 -23.87 -25.41
N CYS A 244 -1.56 -23.57 -26.50
CA CYS A 244 -2.55 -24.51 -26.97
C CYS A 244 -1.80 -25.78 -27.36
N ASN A 245 -1.86 -26.81 -26.53
CA ASN A 245 -1.68 -28.18 -26.99
C ASN A 245 -2.77 -28.40 -28.05
N LEU A 246 -2.41 -28.14 -29.31
CA LEU A 246 -3.12 -28.66 -30.46
C LEU A 246 -2.89 -30.17 -30.45
N SER A 247 -3.61 -30.86 -29.59
CA SER A 247 -3.94 -32.26 -29.79
C SER A 247 -5.06 -32.32 -30.83
N ASP A 248 -4.64 -32.80 -32.00
CA ASP A 248 -5.37 -33.31 -33.18
C ASP A 248 -5.87 -32.30 -34.23
#